data_AF-A0A9E8Z2D5-F1
#
_entry.id   AF-A0A9E8Z2D5-F1
#
_cell.length_a   1.000
_cell.length_b   1.000
_cell.length_c   1.000
_cell.angle_alpha   90.00
_cell.angle_beta   90.00
_cell.angle_gamma   90.00
#
_symmetry.space_group_name_H-M   'P 1'
#
loop_
_entity.id
_entity.type
_entity.pdbx_description
1 polymer ?
#
loop_
_entity_poly.entity_id
_entity_poly.type
_entity_poly.pdbx_seq_one_letter_code
_entity_poly.pdbx_strand_id
1 'polypeptide(L)' 'MTKHTLSNKSRYSILKLSGFRARMKTPQGRKTIRNRRKKGRKNLTLRR' A
#
# COMPACT_ATOMS: atom_id res chain seq x y z
N MET A 1 -0.86 29.19 5.01
CA MET A 1 -0.93 27.71 4.94
C MET A 1 -2.16 27.33 4.12
N THR A 2 -1.98 26.82 2.90
CA THR A 2 -3.08 26.34 2.05
C THR A 2 -3.29 24.83 2.26
N LYS A 3 -4.51 24.34 2.04
CA LYS A 3 -4.84 22.93 2.24
C LYS A 3 -4.23 22.10 1.10
N HIS A 4 -3.41 21.10 1.43
CA HIS A 4 -2.84 20.14 0.47
C HIS A 4 -3.51 18.77 0.58
N THR A 5 -3.50 17.99 -0.50
CA THR A 5 -4.21 16.70 -0.64
C THR A 5 -3.53 15.54 0.10
N LEU A 6 -2.20 15.58 0.25
CA LEU A 6 -1.45 14.60 1.04
C LEU A 6 -1.43 15.05 2.51
N SER A 7 -2.44 14.59 3.25
CA SER A 7 -2.53 14.75 4.70
C SER A 7 -1.39 14.00 5.41
N ASN A 8 -0.82 14.62 6.46
CA ASN A 8 0.17 14.05 7.38
C ASN A 8 -0.44 12.92 8.25
N LYS A 9 -1.05 11.91 7.63
CA LYS A 9 -1.62 10.77 8.35
C LYS A 9 -0.49 9.99 9.01
N SER A 10 -0.75 9.50 10.23
CA SER A 10 0.21 8.66 10.94
C SER A 10 0.61 7.44 10.09
N ARG A 11 1.86 6.99 10.25
CA ARG A 11 2.40 5.84 9.52
C ARG A 11 1.51 4.60 9.68
N TYR A 12 0.92 4.44 10.86
CA TYR A 12 -0.06 3.39 11.16
C TYR A 12 -1.30 3.44 10.25
N SER A 13 -1.89 4.63 10.07
CA SER A 13 -3.05 4.85 9.19
C SER A 13 -2.73 4.49 7.74
N ILE A 14 -1.53 4.86 7.27
CA ILE A 14 -1.07 4.54 5.91
C ILE A 14 -0.87 3.03 5.74
N LEU A 15 -0.30 2.34 6.73
CA LEU A 15 -0.08 0.90 6.68
C LEU A 15 -1.39 0.10 6.74
N LYS A 16 -2.40 0.57 7.48
CA LYS A 16 -3.74 -0.03 7.47
C LYS A 16 -4.40 0.03 6.10
N LEU A 17 -4.16 1.09 5.34
CA LEU A 17 -4.73 1.26 4.00
C LEU A 17 -3.93 0.51 2.92
N SER A 18 -2.60 0.65 2.94
CA SER A 18 -1.73 0.28 1.81
C SER A 18 -0.68 -0.79 2.11
N GLY A 19 -0.59 -1.27 3.35
CA GLY A 19 0.38 -2.28 3.77
C GLY A 19 0.10 -3.67 3.19
N PHE A 20 1.07 -4.57 3.35
CA PHE A 20 0.98 -5.95 2.83
C PHE A 20 -0.27 -6.69 3.30
N ARG A 21 -0.56 -6.64 4.61
CA ARG A 21 -1.74 -7.29 5.20
C ARG A 21 -3.04 -6.74 4.61
N ALA A 22 -3.13 -5.43 4.38
CA ALA A 22 -4.29 -4.80 3.76
C ALA A 22 -4.50 -5.32 2.33
N ARG A 23 -3.42 -5.51 1.56
CA ARG A 23 -3.48 -6.09 0.20
C ARG A 23 -3.88 -7.56 0.21
N MET A 24 -3.47 -8.34 1.20
CA MET A 24 -3.82 -9.76 1.29
C MET A 24 -5.29 -10.00 1.68
N LYS A 25 -5.94 -9.04 2.34
CA LYS A 25 -7.34 -9.16 2.79
C LYS A 25 -8.34 -9.26 1.63
N THR A 26 -8.10 -8.58 0.51
CA THR A 26 -9.05 -8.53 -0.61
C THR A 26 -8.57 -9.36 -1.82
N PRO A 27 -9.49 -9.94 -2.62
CA PRO A 27 -9.13 -10.62 -3.87
C PRO A 27 -8.35 -9.72 -4.84
N GLN A 28 -8.76 -8.46 -4.96
CA GLN A 28 -8.15 -7.46 -5.84
C GLN A 28 -6.73 -7.11 -5.37
N GLY A 29 -6.53 -6.94 -4.05
CA GLY A 29 -5.22 -6.67 -3.49
C GLY A 29 -4.25 -7.83 -3.72
N ARG A 30 -4.72 -9.08 -3.62
CA ARG A 30 -3.94 -10.27 -4.00
C ARG A 30 -3.53 -10.24 -5.48
N LYS A 31 -4.44 -9.85 -6.39
CA LYS A 31 -4.12 -9.66 -7.83
C LYS A 31 -3.07 -8.58 -8.04
N THR A 32 -3.15 -7.45 -7.30
CA THR A 32 -2.13 -6.39 -7.35
C THR A 32 -0.74 -6.91 -6.99
N ILE A 33 -0.62 -7.67 -5.89
CA ILE A 33 0.66 -8.25 -5.46
C ILE A 33 1.21 -9.23 -6.51
N ARG A 34 0.35 -10.08 -7.09
CA ARG A 34 0.75 -11.00 -8.16
C ARG A 34 1.34 -10.25 -9.36
N ASN A 35 0.68 -9.19 -9.81
CA ASN A 35 1.16 -8.39 -10.94
C ASN A 35 2.49 -7.68 -10.62
N ARG A 36 2.66 -7.19 -9.38
CA ARG A 36 3.91 -6.56 -8.94
C ARG A 36 5.08 -7.54 -8.85
N ARG A 37 4.82 -8.78 -8.42
CA ARG A 37 5.78 -9.89 -8.44
C ARG A 37 6.16 -10.27 -9.87
N LYS A 38 5.18 -10.44 -10.77
CA LYS A 38 5.42 -10.70 -12.20
C LYS A 38 6.29 -9.62 -12.85
N LYS A 39 6.10 -8.36 -12.46
CA LYS A 39 6.92 -7.24 -12.94
C LYS A 39 8.32 -7.16 -12.29
N GLY A 40 8.61 -7.94 -11.24
CA GLY A 40 9.91 -7.90 -10.55
C GLY A 40 10.13 -6.65 -9.70
N ARG A 41 9.08 -6.03 -9.15
CA ARG A 41 9.25 -4.84 -8.30
C ARG A 41 9.97 -5.19 -6.99
N LYS A 42 11.11 -4.52 -6.72
CA LYS A 42 11.89 -4.65 -5.47
C LYS A 42 11.03 -4.53 -4.21
N ASN A 43 10.15 -3.50 -4.17
CA ASN A 43 9.20 -3.31 -3.08
C ASN A 43 7.78 -3.64 -3.54
N LEU A 44 7.14 -4.62 -2.94
CA LEU A 44 5.76 -5.01 -3.30
C LEU A 44 4.71 -4.10 -2.65
N THR A 45 4.95 -3.65 -1.43
CA THR A 45 4.12 -2.69 -0.68
C THR A 45 4.98 -1.73 0.12
N LEU A 46 4.34 -0.80 0.82
CA LEU A 46 5.00 0.00 1.86
C LEU A 46 5.59 -0.94 2.92
N ARG A 47 6.84 -0.68 3.30
CA ARG A 47 7.52 -1.37 4.41
C ARG A 47 7.06 -0.74 5.73
N ARG A 48 7.09 -1.53 6.81
CA ARG A 48 6.97 -0.96 8.15
C ARG A 48 8.17 -0.06 8.40
#